data_AF-A0AAE9B2F2-F1
#
_entry.id   AF-A0AAE9B2F2-F1
#
_cell.length_a   1.000
_cell.length_b   1.000
_cell.length_c   1.000
_cell.angle_alpha   90.00
_cell.angle_beta   90.00
_cell.angle_gamma   90.00
#
_symmetry.space_group_name_H-M   'P 1'
#
loop_
_entity.id
_entity.type
_entity.pdbx_description
1 polymer ?
#
loop_
_entity_poly.entity_id
_entity_poly.type
_entity_poly.pdbx_seq_one_letter_code
_entity_poly.pdbx_strand_id
1 'polypeptide(L)'
;MAWVFKVRGEKDHWIWGSFNRNEAWIHGGAWKDVRASFSPSVGYTRYRCTYTQDGNARNAQAAYKAIRSKGYNIATNNCLHMSMAVFKGYSSILRRDSRLPSATAGAGTTGRPNDYFSKTLSNAHWERIHYLP
;
A
#
# COMPACT_ATOMS: atom_id res chain seq x y z
N MET A 1 -3.39 0.58 -9.86
CA MET A 1 -2.63 1.21 -8.74
C MET A 1 -1.74 0.17 -8.12
N ALA A 2 -0.57 0.57 -7.65
CA ALA A 2 0.44 -0.36 -7.16
C ALA A 2 0.96 0.08 -5.80
N TRP A 3 1.52 -0.87 -5.07
CA TRP A 3 2.10 -0.67 -3.75
C TRP A 3 3.47 -1.35 -3.69
N VAL A 4 4.34 -0.87 -2.80
CA VAL A 4 5.68 -1.43 -2.60
C VAL A 4 6.17 -1.18 -1.17
N PHE A 5 6.83 -2.18 -0.59
CA PHE A 5 7.50 -2.06 0.71
C PHE A 5 8.84 -2.80 0.73
N LYS A 6 9.78 -2.32 1.55
CA LYS A 6 11.09 -2.97 1.77
C LYS A 6 10.97 -4.08 2.81
N VAL A 7 11.62 -5.22 2.62
CA VAL A 7 11.70 -6.24 3.67
C VAL A 7 12.70 -5.79 4.73
N ARG A 8 12.28 -5.76 5.99
CA ARG A 8 13.12 -5.27 7.10
C ARG A 8 14.24 -6.26 7.38
N GLY A 9 15.42 -5.73 7.69
CA GLY A 9 16.63 -6.52 7.94
C GLY A 9 17.37 -6.94 6.67
N GLU A 10 16.77 -6.70 5.50
CA GLU A 10 17.36 -7.05 4.21
C GLU A 10 17.90 -5.80 3.49
N LYS A 11 19.09 -5.94 2.88
CA LYS A 11 19.81 -4.81 2.28
C LYS A 11 19.06 -4.22 1.08
N ASP A 12 18.60 -5.08 0.17
CA ASP A 12 17.89 -4.70 -1.05
C ASP A 12 16.84 -5.74 -1.45
N HIS A 13 15.93 -6.06 -0.52
CA HIS A 13 14.77 -6.90 -0.81
C HIS A 13 13.49 -6.10 -0.62
N TRP A 14 12.63 -6.16 -1.63
CA TRP A 14 11.38 -5.45 -1.74
C TRP A 14 10.27 -6.39 -2.15
N ILE A 15 9.06 -6.07 -1.74
CA ILE A 15 7.85 -6.73 -2.18
C ILE A 15 6.93 -5.66 -2.74
N TRP A 16 6.41 -5.91 -3.94
CA TRP A 16 5.52 -4.99 -4.63
C TRP A 16 4.39 -5.74 -5.31
N GLY A 17 3.32 -5.03 -5.60
CA GLY A 17 2.13 -5.63 -6.19
C GLY A 17 1.23 -4.61 -6.84
N SER A 18 0.30 -5.13 -7.63
CA SER A 18 -0.77 -4.35 -8.22
C SER A 18 -2.07 -5.11 -8.10
N PHE A 19 -3.15 -4.34 -8.06
CA PHE A 19 -4.50 -4.88 -8.07
C PHE A 19 -5.40 -4.01 -8.92
N ASN A 20 -6.09 -4.63 -9.85
CA ASN A 20 -7.10 -4.01 -10.68
C ASN A 20 -8.24 -5.00 -10.93
N ARG A 21 -9.19 -4.62 -11.80
CA ARG A 21 -10.37 -5.44 -12.11
C ARG A 21 -10.02 -6.81 -12.71
N ASN A 22 -8.96 -6.87 -13.49
CA ASN A 22 -8.61 -8.02 -14.33
C ASN A 22 -7.43 -8.81 -13.75
N GLU A 23 -6.66 -8.21 -12.84
CA GLU A 23 -5.38 -8.75 -12.44
C GLU A 23 -5.02 -8.39 -10.99
N ALA A 24 -4.46 -9.37 -10.29
CA ALA A 24 -3.91 -9.25 -8.96
C ALA A 24 -2.58 -10.01 -8.89
N TRP A 25 -1.49 -9.30 -8.62
CA TRP A 25 -0.17 -9.92 -8.54
C TRP A 25 0.67 -9.31 -7.41
N ILE A 26 1.65 -10.10 -6.99
CA ILE A 26 2.65 -9.76 -5.99
C ILE A 26 3.99 -10.36 -6.44
N HIS A 27 5.05 -9.58 -6.35
CA HIS A 27 6.42 -9.97 -6.66
C HIS A 27 7.35 -9.60 -5.51
N GLY A 28 8.52 -10.24 -5.49
CA GLY A 28 9.62 -9.95 -4.58
C GLY A 28 10.95 -9.94 -5.32
N GLY A 29 11.92 -9.16 -4.84
CA GLY A 29 13.19 -8.95 -5.54
C GLY A 29 13.90 -7.66 -5.12
N ALA A 30 14.85 -7.22 -5.93
CA ALA A 30 15.66 -6.04 -5.68
C ALA A 30 14.95 -4.75 -6.12
N TRP A 31 15.43 -3.58 -5.68
CA TRP A 31 14.86 -2.29 -6.09
C TRP A 31 14.88 -2.09 -7.62
N LYS A 32 15.88 -2.66 -8.30
CA LYS A 32 15.94 -2.63 -9.76
C LYS A 32 14.75 -3.35 -10.41
N ASP A 33 14.26 -4.43 -9.81
CA ASP A 33 13.17 -5.25 -10.33
C ASP A 33 11.82 -4.55 -10.11
N VAL A 34 11.68 -3.85 -8.98
CA VAL A 34 10.57 -2.93 -8.71
C VAL A 34 10.49 -1.88 -9.82
N ARG A 35 11.62 -1.22 -10.13
CA ARG A 35 11.67 -0.19 -11.18
C ARG A 35 11.39 -0.74 -12.57
N ALA A 36 11.77 -1.98 -12.85
CA ALA A 36 11.44 -2.64 -14.12
C ALA A 36 9.94 -2.96 -14.23
N SER A 37 9.28 -3.24 -13.10
CA SER A 37 7.85 -3.60 -13.05
C SER A 37 6.90 -2.41 -13.19
N PHE A 38 7.38 -1.19 -12.93
CA PHE A 38 6.56 0.01 -12.97
C PHE A 38 7.12 1.01 -13.99
N SER A 39 6.28 1.47 -14.92
CA SER A 39 6.71 2.49 -15.88
C SER A 39 7.19 3.77 -15.13
N PRO A 40 8.38 4.30 -15.46
CA PRO A 40 8.96 5.48 -14.79
C PRO A 40 8.05 6.73 -14.85
N SER A 41 7.15 6.79 -15.84
CA SER A 41 6.25 7.91 -16.11
C SER A 41 5.11 8.08 -15.09
N VAL A 42 4.86 7.09 -14.23
CA VAL A 42 3.60 7.00 -13.46
C VAL A 42 3.76 7.41 -11.98
N GLY A 43 4.93 7.88 -11.55
CA GLY A 43 5.10 8.50 -10.21
C GLY A 43 4.93 7.55 -9.01
N TYR A 44 5.00 6.23 -9.19
CA TYR A 44 4.86 5.21 -8.13
C TYR A 44 5.84 5.35 -6.96
N THR A 45 6.89 6.14 -7.13
CA THR A 45 7.86 6.45 -6.07
C THR A 45 7.24 7.22 -4.89
N ARG A 46 6.04 7.80 -5.04
CA ARG A 46 5.40 8.65 -4.02
C ARG A 46 4.78 7.89 -2.84
N TYR A 47 4.39 6.62 -3.00
CA TYR A 47 3.73 5.85 -1.93
C TYR A 47 4.41 4.50 -1.70
N ARG A 48 5.49 4.51 -0.91
CA ARG A 48 6.24 3.30 -0.53
C ARG A 48 6.59 3.31 0.95
N CYS A 49 6.69 2.13 1.55
CA CYS A 49 7.20 1.97 2.91
C CYS A 49 8.64 1.44 2.86
N THR A 50 9.61 2.22 3.33
CA THR A 50 11.05 1.84 3.25
C THR A 50 11.69 1.61 4.61
N TYR A 51 11.26 2.35 5.63
CA TYR A 51 11.90 2.38 6.96
C TYR A 51 10.84 2.34 8.08
N THR A 52 9.86 1.45 8.00
CA THR A 52 8.91 1.34 9.12
C THR A 52 9.54 0.53 10.26
N GLN A 53 9.36 1.03 11.48
CA GLN A 53 9.86 0.40 12.70
C GLN A 53 9.33 -1.03 12.91
N ASP A 54 8.21 -1.42 12.29
CA ASP A 54 7.69 -2.79 12.35
C ASP A 54 8.25 -3.66 11.21
N GLY A 55 8.10 -3.21 9.97
CA GLY A 55 8.60 -3.91 8.79
C GLY A 55 7.97 -5.29 8.52
N ASN A 56 6.71 -5.51 8.92
CA ASN A 56 6.11 -6.85 8.96
C ASN A 56 5.63 -7.34 7.57
N ALA A 57 6.57 -7.84 6.78
CA ALA A 57 6.31 -8.38 5.45
C ALA A 57 5.30 -9.54 5.45
N ARG A 58 5.29 -10.38 6.49
CA ARG A 58 4.37 -11.52 6.61
C ARG A 58 2.92 -11.06 6.70
N ASN A 59 2.64 -10.09 7.57
CA ASN A 59 1.31 -9.54 7.75
C ASN A 59 0.85 -8.75 6.52
N ALA A 60 1.76 -8.04 5.86
CA ALA A 60 1.49 -7.34 4.61
C ALA A 60 1.03 -8.32 3.51
N GLN A 61 1.74 -9.45 3.34
CA GLN A 61 1.35 -10.50 2.40
C GLN A 61 0.06 -11.22 2.79
N ALA A 62 -0.19 -11.43 4.09
CA ALA A 62 -1.44 -12.00 4.57
C ALA A 62 -2.64 -11.07 4.25
N ALA A 63 -2.47 -9.77 4.45
CA ALA A 63 -3.46 -8.77 4.08
C ALA A 63 -3.73 -8.77 2.57
N TYR A 64 -2.68 -8.84 1.73
CA TYR A 64 -2.83 -9.00 0.28
C TYR A 64 -3.68 -10.23 -0.07
N LYS A 65 -3.34 -11.40 0.48
CA LYS A 65 -4.07 -12.66 0.22
C LYS A 65 -5.55 -12.55 0.64
N ALA A 66 -5.82 -12.00 1.81
CA ALA A 66 -7.17 -11.84 2.34
C ALA A 66 -8.03 -10.84 1.56
N ILE A 67 -7.42 -9.82 0.95
CA ILE A 67 -8.13 -8.86 0.11
C ILE A 67 -8.33 -9.42 -1.30
N ARG A 68 -7.32 -10.10 -1.86
CA ARG A 68 -7.41 -10.74 -3.18
C ARG A 68 -8.52 -11.77 -3.23
N SER A 69 -8.69 -12.60 -2.19
CA SER A 69 -9.73 -13.64 -2.14
C SER A 69 -11.16 -13.10 -2.18
N LYS A 70 -11.36 -11.81 -1.86
CA LYS A 70 -12.69 -11.16 -1.89
C LYS A 70 -13.10 -10.68 -3.28
N GLY A 71 -12.20 -10.71 -4.26
CA GLY A 71 -12.46 -10.26 -5.64
C GLY A 71 -12.60 -8.74 -5.79
N TYR A 72 -12.37 -8.21 -6.98
CA TYR A 72 -12.40 -6.77 -7.21
C TYR A 72 -13.83 -6.22 -7.13
N ASN A 73 -14.02 -5.16 -6.34
CA ASN A 73 -15.24 -4.37 -6.29
C ASN A 73 -14.87 -2.88 -6.28
N ILE A 74 -15.41 -2.10 -7.23
CA ILE A 74 -15.04 -0.69 -7.37
C ILE A 74 -15.35 0.15 -6.13
N ALA A 75 -16.42 -0.17 -5.39
CA ALA A 75 -16.87 0.57 -4.23
C ALA A 75 -16.23 0.09 -2.92
N THR A 76 -16.01 -1.22 -2.77
CA THR A 76 -15.67 -1.82 -1.46
C THR A 76 -14.39 -2.65 -1.45
N ASN A 77 -13.82 -3.00 -2.61
CA ASN A 77 -12.59 -3.78 -2.72
C ASN A 77 -11.82 -3.48 -4.01
N ASN A 78 -11.33 -2.25 -4.12
CA ASN A 78 -10.60 -1.75 -5.27
C ASN A 78 -9.08 -1.64 -4.98
N CYS A 79 -8.35 -1.10 -5.94
CA CYS A 79 -6.90 -0.95 -5.86
C CYS A 79 -6.39 -0.10 -4.67
N LEU A 80 -7.18 0.88 -4.20
CA LEU A 80 -6.87 1.66 -3.00
C LEU A 80 -6.99 0.79 -1.74
N HIS A 81 -8.10 0.06 -1.63
CA HIS A 81 -8.37 -0.81 -0.50
C HIS A 81 -7.24 -1.81 -0.27
N MET A 82 -6.78 -2.44 -1.35
CA MET A 82 -5.68 -3.38 -1.25
C MET A 82 -4.38 -2.72 -0.82
N SER A 83 -3.99 -1.61 -1.47
CA SER A 83 -2.74 -0.90 -1.12
C SER A 83 -2.74 -0.50 0.36
N MET A 84 -3.86 0.03 0.85
CA MET A 84 -4.03 0.40 2.26
C MET A 84 -3.99 -0.78 3.22
N ALA A 85 -4.66 -1.90 2.87
CA ALA A 85 -4.63 -3.10 3.68
C ALA A 85 -3.20 -3.67 3.79
N VAL A 86 -2.44 -3.68 2.70
CA VAL A 86 -1.04 -4.12 2.68
C VAL A 86 -0.17 -3.22 3.56
N PHE A 87 -0.29 -1.91 3.42
CA PHE A 87 0.49 -0.97 4.22
C PHE A 87 0.17 -1.02 5.72
N LYS A 88 -1.11 -1.16 6.08
CA LYS A 88 -1.53 -1.38 7.48
C LYS A 88 -1.13 -2.75 8.01
N GLY A 89 -1.04 -3.76 7.15
CA GLY A 89 -0.45 -5.06 7.50
C GLY A 89 1.05 -4.93 7.78
N TYR A 90 1.75 -4.11 7.00
CA TYR A 90 3.19 -3.88 7.09
C TYR A 90 3.61 -3.05 8.32
N SER A 91 2.80 -2.08 8.75
CA SER A 91 3.10 -1.19 9.88
C SER A 91 1.96 -1.10 10.89
N SER A 92 2.27 -1.43 12.14
CA SER A 92 1.36 -1.29 13.28
C SER A 92 1.04 0.17 13.60
N ILE A 93 1.98 1.09 13.35
CA ILE A 93 1.77 2.54 13.43
C ILE A 93 0.70 2.96 12.43
N LEU A 94 0.85 2.61 11.14
CA LEU A 94 -0.17 2.91 10.12
C LEU A 94 -1.52 2.24 10.40
N ARG A 95 -1.50 1.04 11.01
CA ARG A 95 -2.71 0.34 11.42
C ARG A 95 -3.47 1.07 12.53
N ARG A 96 -2.75 1.76 13.42
CA ARG A 96 -3.29 2.48 14.59
C ARG A 96 -3.53 3.97 14.34
N ASP A 97 -3.03 4.52 13.24
CA ASP A 97 -3.22 5.93 12.90
C ASP A 97 -4.69 6.22 12.56
N SER A 98 -5.37 6.96 13.45
CA SER A 98 -6.76 7.35 13.29
C SER A 98 -7.00 8.32 12.13
N ARG A 99 -5.96 9.03 11.66
CA ARG A 99 -6.00 9.90 10.48
C ARG A 99 -5.98 9.09 9.18
N LEU A 100 -5.59 7.82 9.25
CA LEU A 100 -5.67 6.85 8.17
C LEU A 100 -6.81 5.88 8.44
N PRO A 101 -8.09 6.29 8.28
CA PRO A 101 -9.21 5.36 8.41
C PRO A 101 -9.05 4.19 7.43
N SER A 102 -9.69 3.06 7.74
CA SER A 102 -9.75 1.97 6.75
C SER A 102 -10.33 2.53 5.45
N ALA A 103 -9.73 2.20 4.31
CA ALA A 103 -10.31 2.52 3.01
C ALA A 103 -11.74 1.95 2.87
N THR A 104 -12.11 0.97 3.72
CA THR A 104 -13.45 0.36 3.80
C THR A 104 -14.43 1.04 4.76
N ALA A 105 -13.99 1.96 5.64
CA ALA A 105 -14.82 2.48 6.73
C ALA A 105 -15.52 3.79 6.34
N GLY A 106 -16.78 3.68 5.93
CA GLY A 106 -17.74 4.78 5.94
C GLY A 106 -17.86 5.56 4.64
N ALA A 107 -19.07 5.54 4.08
CA ALA A 107 -19.56 6.36 2.99
C ALA A 107 -19.63 7.87 3.33
N GLY A 108 -18.58 8.44 3.95
CA GLY A 108 -18.55 9.81 4.45
C GLY A 108 -17.27 10.60 4.14
N THR A 109 -16.17 9.95 3.75
CA THR A 109 -15.03 10.61 3.09
C THR A 109 -14.96 10.05 1.69
N THR A 110 -15.77 10.63 0.79
CA THR A 110 -15.82 10.41 -0.66
C THR A 110 -14.96 9.23 -1.13
N GLY A 111 -15.55 8.03 -1.18
CA GLY A 111 -14.89 6.72 -1.43
C GLY A 111 -14.22 6.56 -2.80
N ARG A 112 -13.81 7.66 -3.42
CA ARG A 112 -13.05 7.72 -4.65
C ARG A 112 -11.56 7.65 -4.29
N PRO A 113 -10.77 6.80 -4.98
CA PRO A 113 -9.33 6.70 -4.77
C PRO A 113 -8.62 8.06 -4.68
N ASN A 114 -8.96 8.98 -5.58
CA ASN A 114 -8.34 10.31 -5.66
C ASN A 114 -8.57 11.19 -4.42
N ASP A 115 -9.74 11.11 -3.80
CA ASP A 115 -10.03 11.86 -2.58
C ASP A 115 -9.23 11.32 -1.39
N TYR A 116 -9.07 10.00 -1.31
CA TYR A 116 -8.25 9.38 -0.27
C TYR A 116 -6.77 9.77 -0.42
N PHE A 117 -6.24 9.83 -1.65
CA PHE A 117 -4.89 10.34 -1.89
C PHE A 117 -4.75 11.81 -1.50
N SER A 118 -5.60 12.66 -2.06
CA SER A 118 -5.46 14.12 -1.92
C SER A 118 -5.79 14.63 -0.52
N LYS A 119 -6.71 13.99 0.21
CA LYS A 119 -7.18 14.45 1.51
C LYS A 119 -6.64 13.58 2.65
N THR A 120 -6.79 12.26 2.57
CA THR A 120 -6.45 11.36 3.68
C THR A 120 -4.94 11.15 3.78
N LEU A 121 -4.26 10.79 2.68
CA LEU A 121 -2.82 10.56 2.70
C LEU A 121 -2.01 11.85 2.92
N SER A 122 -2.47 12.96 2.34
CA SER A 122 -1.90 14.29 2.59
C SER A 122 -2.02 14.70 4.07
N ASN A 123 -3.20 14.56 4.68
CA ASN A 123 -3.44 14.90 6.08
C ASN A 123 -2.70 13.96 7.07
N ALA A 124 -2.55 12.68 6.71
CA ALA A 124 -1.71 11.75 7.47
C ALA A 124 -0.20 11.98 7.26
N HIS A 125 0.17 12.90 6.37
CA HIS A 125 1.54 13.19 5.96
C HIS A 125 2.29 11.98 5.38
N TRP A 126 1.60 11.08 4.68
CA TRP A 126 2.19 9.87 4.10
C TRP A 126 3.22 10.18 3.00
N GLU A 127 2.98 11.21 2.19
CA GLU A 127 3.88 11.59 1.08
C GLU A 127 5.25 12.12 1.54
N ARG A 128 5.34 12.59 2.79
CA ARG A 128 6.65 12.69 3.43
C ARG A 128 7.05 11.26 3.73
N ILE A 129 8.02 10.73 2.97
CA ILE A 129 8.72 9.46 3.25
C ILE A 129 8.68 9.25 4.75
N HIS A 130 7.83 8.32 5.22
CA HIS A 130 7.68 8.08 6.65
C HIS A 130 9.00 7.47 7.12
N TYR A 131 9.92 8.35 7.49
CA TYR A 131 11.05 8.08 8.34
C TYR A 131 10.44 8.00 9.72
N LEU A 132 10.05 6.78 10.10
CA LEU A 132 9.64 6.52 11.47
C LEU A 132 10.95 6.25 12.21
N PRO A 133 11.33 7.12 13.17
CA PRO A 133 12.60 7.03 13.89
C PRO A 133 12.84 5.66 14.51
#